data_AF-A0A4U2G4W8-F1
#
_entry.id   AF-A0A4U2G4W8-F1
#
_cell.length_a   1.000
_cell.length_b   1.000
_cell.length_c   1.000
_cell.angle_alpha   90.00
_cell.angle_beta   90.00
_cell.angle_gamma   90.00
#
_symmetry.space_group_name_H-M   'P 1'
#
loop_
_entity.id
_entity.type
_entity.pdbx_description
1 polymer ?
#
loop_
_entity_poly.entity_id
_entity_poly.type
_entity_poly.pdbx_seq_one_letter_code
_entity_poly.pdbx_strand_id
1 'polypeptide(L)' 'ATGATAEVVFTYTASDGTVNQTNTLTITVTGTNDAPQLTADVGAVNEDATLTVSAEQGVLANDSDVDGDSLNVTG' A
#
# COMPACT_ATOMS: atom_id res chain seq x y z
N ALA A 1 1.95 8.63 -9.03
CA ALA A 1 3.36 8.30 -9.30
C ALA A 1 3.44 6.81 -9.66
N THR A 2 4.57 6.33 -10.20
CA THR A 2 4.79 4.88 -10.33
C THR A 2 4.91 4.28 -8.92
N GLY A 3 4.18 3.19 -8.65
CA GLY A 3 4.23 2.48 -7.37
C GLY A 3 5.29 1.38 -7.34
N ALA A 4 5.19 0.48 -6.36
CA ALA A 4 6.10 -0.65 -6.23
C ALA A 4 6.06 -1.59 -7.46
N THR A 5 7.19 -2.24 -7.73
CA THR A 5 7.27 -3.29 -8.77
C THR A 5 7.39 -4.67 -8.13
N ALA A 6 6.80 -5.65 -8.80
CA ALA A 6 6.91 -7.06 -8.43
C ALA A 6 7.29 -7.90 -9.64
N GLU A 7 8.16 -8.89 -9.43
CA GLU A 7 8.52 -9.86 -10.46
C GLU A 7 7.78 -11.17 -10.24
N VAL A 8 7.22 -11.71 -11.31
CA VAL A 8 6.64 -13.04 -11.34
C VAL A 8 7.45 -13.90 -12.30
N VAL A 9 8.08 -14.95 -11.78
CA VAL A 9 8.94 -15.85 -12.56
C VAL A 9 8.23 -17.17 -12.79
N PHE A 10 8.01 -17.50 -14.05
CA PHE A 10 7.44 -18.77 -14.48
C PHE A 10 8.51 -19.61 -15.18
N THR A 11 8.65 -20.86 -14.77
CA THR A 11 9.40 -21.86 -15.53
C THR A 11 8.43 -22.60 -16.45
N TYR A 12 8.75 -22.70 -17.73
CA TYR A 12 7.97 -23.43 -18.71
C TYR A 12 8.84 -24.37 -19.52
N THR A 13 8.24 -25.46 -20.01
CA THR A 13 8.88 -26.40 -20.93
C THR A 13 8.12 -26.41 -22.23
N ALA A 14 8.80 -26.11 -23.33
CA ALA A 14 8.27 -26.22 -24.68
C ALA A 14 8.71 -27.54 -25.32
N SER A 15 7.83 -28.16 -26.10
CA SER A 15 8.09 -29.43 -26.80
C SER A 15 7.58 -29.37 -28.24
N ASP A 16 8.34 -29.94 -29.16
CA ASP A 16 7.90 -30.23 -30.54
C ASP A 16 7.46 -31.70 -30.72
N GLY A 17 7.37 -32.46 -29.62
CA GLY A 17 7.06 -33.89 -29.63
C GLY A 17 8.28 -34.81 -29.74
N THR A 18 9.48 -34.26 -29.98
CA THR A 18 10.75 -35.01 -30.03
C THR A 18 11.74 -34.50 -28.99
N VAL A 19 11.82 -33.19 -28.81
CA VAL A 19 12.73 -32.52 -27.86
C VAL A 19 11.93 -31.65 -26.91
N ASN A 20 12.36 -31.61 -25.64
CA ASN A 20 11.84 -30.69 -24.63
C ASN A 20 12.91 -29.66 -24.26
N GLN A 21 12.53 -28.40 -24.18
CA GLN A 21 13.40 -27.29 -23.77
C GLN A 21 12.72 -26.51 -22.65
N THR A 22 13.42 -26.32 -21.53
CA THR A 22 12.92 -25.56 -20.37
C THR A 22 13.54 -24.18 -20.34
N ASN A 23 12.71 -23.15 -20.13
CA ASN A 23 13.12 -21.76 -20.00
C ASN A 23 12.31 -21.05 -18.91
N THR A 24 12.76 -19.86 -18.53
CA THR A 24 12.06 -18.98 -17.61
C THR A 24 11.46 -17.77 -18.35
N LEU A 25 10.26 -17.38 -17.95
CA LEU A 25 9.60 -16.14 -18.32
C LEU A 25 9.51 -15.28 -17.06
N THR A 26 10.16 -14.12 -17.08
CA THR A 26 10.01 -13.10 -16.04
C THR A 26 9.00 -12.06 -16.50
N ILE A 27 7.98 -11.81 -15.68
CA ILE A 27 6.99 -10.76 -15.88
C ILE A 27 7.21 -9.71 -14.80
N THR A 28 7.45 -8.46 -15.21
CA THR A 28 7.52 -7.32 -14.30
C THR A 28 6.15 -6.65 -14.23
N VAL A 29 5.57 -6.60 -13.05
CA VAL A 29 4.33 -5.88 -12.76
C VAL A 29 4.71 -4.56 -12.10
N THR A 30 4.17 -3.47 -12.63
CA THR A 30 4.38 -2.13 -12.08
C THR A 30 3.06 -1.63 -11.51
N GLY A 31 3.05 -1.37 -10.20
CA GLY A 31 1.92 -0.79 -9.51
C GLY A 31 1.81 0.72 -9.70
N THR A 32 0.73 1.29 -9.16
CA THR A 32 0.51 2.73 -9.01
C THR A 32 0.68 3.10 -7.55
N ASN A 33 1.11 4.33 -7.26
CA ASN A 33 1.02 4.88 -5.91
C ASN A 33 -0.42 5.36 -5.67
N ASP A 34 -1.04 4.84 -4.63
CA ASP A 34 -2.37 5.24 -4.17
C ASP A 34 -2.27 6.46 -3.25
N ALA A 35 -3.42 7.06 -2.96
CA ALA A 35 -3.51 8.17 -2.01
C ALA A 35 -3.87 7.62 -0.61
N PRO A 36 -3.57 8.37 0.46
CA PRO A 36 -3.99 8.00 1.80
C PRO A 36 -5.49 7.76 1.89
N GLN A 37 -5.87 6.70 2.60
CA GLN A 37 -7.25 6.41 2.94
C GLN A 37 -7.57 6.97 4.32
N LEU A 38 -8.48 7.95 4.34
CA LEU A 38 -8.86 8.67 5.55
C LEU A 38 -10.14 8.11 6.17
N THR A 39 -10.18 8.06 7.49
CA THR A 39 -11.36 7.70 8.28
C THR A 39 -11.76 8.88 9.17
N ALA A 40 -13.06 9.19 9.24
CA ALA A 40 -13.51 10.33 10.03
C ALA A 40 -13.20 10.16 11.53
N ASP A 41 -12.63 11.21 12.12
CA ASP A 41 -12.36 11.30 13.55
C ASP A 41 -13.62 11.60 14.36
N VAL A 42 -13.68 11.02 15.56
CA VAL A 42 -14.68 11.36 16.56
C VAL A 42 -13.99 11.65 17.88
N GLY A 43 -14.26 12.84 18.43
CA GLY A 43 -13.82 13.26 19.74
C GLY A 43 -14.99 13.75 20.57
N ALA A 44 -14.95 13.50 21.88
CA ALA A 44 -15.90 14.05 22.83
C ALA A 44 -15.14 14.57 24.05
N VAL A 45 -15.62 15.69 24.58
CA VAL A 45 -15.11 16.30 25.81
C VAL A 45 -16.26 16.98 26.52
N ASN A 46 -16.16 17.11 27.84
CA ASN A 46 -17.16 17.84 28.61
C ASN A 46 -17.16 19.33 28.22
N GLU A 47 -18.25 20.00 28.54
CA GLU A 47 -18.31 21.46 28.48
C GLU A 47 -17.15 22.10 29.27
N ASP A 48 -16.68 23.23 28.75
CA ASP A 48 -15.59 24.02 29.31
C ASP A 48 -14.24 23.27 29.47
N ALA A 49 -14.08 22.15 28.78
CA ALA A 49 -12.83 21.39 28.74
C ALA A 49 -12.23 21.34 27.33
N THR A 50 -10.90 21.28 27.26
CA THR A 50 -10.15 21.17 26.00
C THR A 50 -9.86 19.71 25.69
N LEU A 51 -10.17 19.28 24.46
CA LEU A 51 -9.71 17.99 23.95
C LEU A 51 -8.33 18.17 23.30
N THR A 52 -7.29 17.59 23.91
CA THR A 52 -5.94 17.57 23.35
C THR A 52 -5.55 16.14 23.03
N VAL A 53 -5.30 15.87 21.75
CA VAL A 53 -4.82 14.57 21.24
C VAL A 53 -3.60 14.81 20.36
N SER A 54 -2.62 13.91 20.38
CA SER A 54 -1.50 13.98 19.43
C SER A 54 -1.98 13.57 18.04
N ALA A 55 -1.21 13.88 16.99
CA ALA A 55 -1.57 13.48 15.64
C ALA A 55 -1.66 11.96 15.52
N GLU A 56 -0.70 11.23 16.08
CA GLU A 56 -0.55 9.78 15.98
C GLU A 56 -1.65 9.02 16.74
N GLN A 57 -2.18 9.61 17.80
CA GLN A 57 -3.25 9.01 18.62
C GLN A 57 -4.63 9.62 18.33
N GLY A 58 -4.69 10.65 17.51
CA GLY A 58 -5.91 11.35 17.10
C GLY A 58 -6.08 11.23 15.60
N VAL A 59 -5.86 12.34 14.89
CA VAL A 59 -6.21 12.52 13.47
C VAL A 59 -5.51 11.57 12.48
N LEU A 60 -4.49 10.83 12.89
CA LEU A 60 -3.81 9.82 12.05
C LEU A 60 -4.08 8.38 12.53
N ALA A 61 -4.73 8.19 13.68
CA ALA A 61 -4.77 6.89 14.35
C ALA A 61 -5.62 5.85 13.62
N ASN A 62 -6.59 6.30 12.83
CA ASN A 62 -7.54 5.49 12.05
C ASN A 62 -7.36 5.65 10.53
N ASP A 63 -6.32 6.37 10.12
CA ASP A 63 -5.96 6.55 8.73
C ASP A 63 -4.95 5.49 8.29
N SER A 64 -4.91 5.21 7.00
CA SER A 64 -3.98 4.23 6.45
C SER A 64 -3.53 4.60 5.04
N ASP A 65 -2.39 4.05 4.65
CA ASP A 65 -1.92 4.10 3.28
C ASP A 65 -1.59 2.67 2.83
N VAL A 66 -2.11 2.26 1.67
CA VAL A 66 -1.97 0.88 1.19
C VAL A 66 -0.55 0.58 0.69
N ASP A 67 0.19 1.61 0.28
CA ASP A 67 1.59 1.52 -0.11
C ASP A 67 2.53 1.57 1.12
N GLY A 68 2.00 1.93 2.30
CA GLY A 68 2.73 2.02 3.55
C GLY A 68 3.49 3.34 3.70
N ASP A 69 3.13 4.37 2.91
CA ASP A 69 3.70 5.70 3.02
C ASP A 69 3.38 6.33 4.39
N SER A 70 4.32 7.10 4.93
CA SER A 70 4.13 7.78 6.20
C SER A 70 3.10 8.90 6.08
N LEU A 71 2.06 8.84 6.93
CA LEU A 71 1.04 9.87 7.01
C LEU A 71 1.55 11.09 7.78
N ASN A 72 1.15 12.28 7.34
CA ASN A 72 1.49 13.56 7.97
C ASN A 72 0.29 14.49 7.91
N VAL A 73 0.05 15.24 8.99
CA VAL A 73 -0.97 16.28 9.07
C VAL A 73 -0.30 17.65 9.19
N THR A 74 -0.78 18.64 8.44
CA THR A 74 -0.27 20.02 8.47
C THR A 74 -1.41 20.99 8.76
N GLY A 75 -1.16 21.98 9.62
CA GLY A 75 -2.12 23.02 10.00
C GLY A 75 -1.41 24.29 10.46
#